data_AF-A0A453BH00-F1
#
_entry.id   AF-A0A453BH00-F1
#
_cell.length_a   1.000
_cell.length_b   1.000
_cell.length_c   1.000
_cell.angle_alpha   90.00
_cell.angle_beta   90.00
_cell.angle_gamma   90.00
#
_symmetry.space_group_name_H-M   'P 1'
#
loop_
_entity.id
_entity.type
_entity.pdbx_description
1 polymer ?
#
loop_
_entity_poly.entity_id
_entity_poly.type
_entity_poly.pdbx_seq_one_letter_code
_entity_poly.pdbx_strand_id
1 'polypeptide(L)'
;MQCVFARQVWYSCFLRMNINIDLCPTHHSTIDAWWDAARKHVPKRLRKGFDSVVISICWNLWKQCNGRVFGRNDLRNVGGTVDLIWQDLAMWSRAGATGVTIWCE
;
A
#
# COMPACT_ATOMS: atom_id res chain seq x y z
N MET A 1 8.96 -9.29 5.50
CA MET A 1 7.81 -8.77 6.28
C MET A 1 7.20 -9.83 7.22
N GLN A 2 7.46 -9.72 8.53
CA GLN A 2 7.06 -10.72 9.55
C GLN A 2 5.61 -10.57 10.06
N CYS A 3 5.03 -9.36 9.98
CA CYS A 3 3.69 -9.08 10.48
C CYS A 3 2.60 -9.64 9.53
N VAL A 4 1.76 -10.55 10.03
CA VAL A 4 0.63 -11.15 9.27
C VAL A 4 -0.36 -10.08 8.80
N PHE A 5 -0.73 -9.16 9.68
CA PHE A 5 -1.64 -8.06 9.37
C PHE A 5 -1.10 -7.21 8.21
N ALA A 6 0.18 -6.85 8.24
CA ALA A 6 0.80 -6.09 7.15
C ALA A 6 0.73 -6.83 5.82
N ARG A 7 1.09 -8.12 5.79
CA ARG A 7 1.03 -8.94 4.56
C ARG A 7 -0.37 -9.02 3.98
N GLN A 8 -1.38 -9.19 4.82
CA GLN A 8 -2.78 -9.22 4.36
C GLN A 8 -3.21 -7.88 3.78
N VAL A 9 -2.83 -6.75 4.39
CA VAL A 9 -3.10 -5.42 3.82
C VAL A 9 -2.43 -5.24 2.46
N TRP A 10 -1.15 -5.62 2.32
CA TRP A 10 -0.45 -5.57 1.02
C TRP A 10 -1.17 -6.39 -0.05
N TYR A 11 -1.49 -7.64 0.26
CA TYR A 11 -2.19 -8.53 -0.65
C TYR A 11 -3.56 -7.97 -1.06
N SER A 12 -4.37 -7.53 -0.09
CA SER A 12 -5.69 -6.97 -0.35
C SER A 12 -5.64 -5.65 -1.13
N CYS A 13 -4.66 -4.78 -0.88
CA CYS A 13 -4.45 -3.57 -1.67
C CYS A 13 -4.07 -3.91 -3.12
N PHE A 14 -3.14 -4.84 -3.33
CA PHE A 14 -2.69 -5.23 -4.66
C PHE A 14 -3.82 -5.87 -5.46
N LEU A 15 -4.60 -6.75 -4.81
CA LEU A 15 -5.80 -7.34 -5.40
C LEU A 15 -6.83 -6.27 -5.79
N ARG A 16 -7.14 -5.33 -4.88
CA ARG A 16 -8.14 -4.27 -5.12
C ARG A 16 -7.73 -3.30 -6.23
N MET A 17 -6.44 -3.01 -6.34
CA MET A 17 -5.89 -2.08 -7.34
C MET A 17 -5.47 -2.78 -8.64
N ASN A 18 -5.75 -4.08 -8.78
CA ASN A 18 -5.33 -4.89 -9.93
C ASN A 18 -3.82 -4.82 -10.23
N ILE A 19 -3.00 -4.71 -9.18
CA ILE A 19 -1.54 -4.82 -9.25
C ILE A 19 -1.20 -6.30 -9.17
N ASN A 20 -0.22 -6.77 -9.95
CA ASN A 20 0.21 -8.16 -9.91
C ASN A 20 0.58 -8.58 -8.47
N ILE A 21 -0.18 -9.53 -7.91
CA ILE A 21 -0.02 -10.07 -6.56
C ILE A 21 1.32 -10.76 -6.34
N ASP A 22 1.97 -11.26 -7.39
CA ASP A 22 3.31 -11.85 -7.31
C ASP A 22 4.37 -10.81 -6.93
N LEU A 23 4.06 -9.52 -7.09
CA LEU A 23 4.91 -8.43 -6.65
C LEU A 23 4.71 -8.09 -5.17
N CYS A 24 3.84 -8.75 -4.41
CA CYS A 24 3.67 -8.45 -2.99
C CYS A 24 4.96 -8.69 -2.17
N PRO A 25 5.21 -7.92 -1.08
CA PRO A 25 6.35 -8.14 -0.22
C PRO A 25 6.33 -9.52 0.43
N THR A 26 7.45 -10.24 0.38
CA THR A 26 7.57 -11.57 0.97
C THR A 26 8.06 -11.51 2.43
N HIS A 27 8.10 -12.65 3.10
CA HIS A 27 8.53 -12.75 4.50
C HIS A 27 10.00 -12.31 4.71
N HIS A 28 10.88 -12.59 3.74
CA HIS A 28 12.33 -12.45 3.90
C HIS A 28 12.92 -11.15 3.38
N SER A 29 12.17 -10.36 2.61
CA SER A 29 12.66 -9.09 2.08
C SER A 29 12.42 -7.93 3.06
N THR A 30 13.38 -7.01 3.11
CA THR A 30 13.17 -5.65 3.63
C THR A 30 12.31 -4.86 2.63
N ILE A 31 11.65 -3.79 3.09
CA ILE A 31 10.76 -2.99 2.24
C ILE A 31 11.55 -2.30 1.12
N ASP A 32 12.75 -1.79 1.42
CA ASP A 32 13.63 -1.10 0.48
C ASP A 32 14.11 -2.03 -0.64
N ALA A 33 14.67 -3.19 -0.30
CA ALA A 33 15.16 -4.17 -1.28
C ALA A 33 14.01 -4.73 -2.14
N TRP A 34 12.86 -5.01 -1.52
CA TRP A 34 11.67 -5.45 -2.25
C TRP A 34 11.13 -4.38 -3.19
N TRP A 35 11.03 -3.13 -2.73
CA TRP A 35 10.47 -2.04 -3.52
C TRP A 35 11.32 -1.79 -4.77
N ASP A 36 12.65 -1.73 -4.65
CA ASP A 36 13.52 -1.57 -5.81
C ASP A 36 13.36 -2.72 -6.83
N ALA A 37 13.23 -3.96 -6.36
CA ALA A 37 12.99 -5.12 -7.21
C ALA A 37 11.60 -5.06 -7.90
N ALA A 38 10.52 -4.89 -7.12
CA ALA A 38 9.15 -4.84 -7.63
C ALA A 38 8.97 -3.70 -8.65
N ARG A 39 9.56 -2.54 -8.38
CA ARG A 39 9.52 -1.36 -9.26
C ARG A 39 10.12 -1.62 -10.63
N LYS A 40 11.08 -2.53 -10.77
CA LYS A 40 11.68 -2.90 -12.08
C LYS A 40 10.68 -3.62 -12.98
N HIS A 41 9.72 -4.36 -12.40
CA HIS A 41 8.64 -5.04 -13.13
C HIS A 41 7.49 -4.12 -13.54
N VAL A 42 7.45 -2.89 -13.01
CA VAL A 42 6.44 -1.88 -13.36
C VAL A 42 6.90 -1.06 -14.56
N PRO A 43 6.05 -0.88 -15.61
CA PRO A 43 6.36 0.00 -16.74
C PRO A 43 6.77 1.40 -16.30
N LYS A 44 7.80 2.00 -16.91
CA LYS A 44 8.36 3.31 -16.50
C LYS A 44 7.30 4.39 -16.27
N ARG A 45 6.29 4.47 -17.16
CA ARG A 45 5.17 5.43 -17.07
C ARG A 45 4.29 5.28 -15.82
N LEU A 46 4.22 4.07 -15.26
CA LEU A 46 3.37 3.74 -14.10
C LEU A 46 4.14 3.76 -12.76
N ARG A 47 5.48 3.83 -12.79
CA ARG A 47 6.31 3.73 -11.57
C ARG A 47 5.99 4.80 -10.54
N LYS A 48 5.76 6.05 -10.96
CA LYS A 48 5.39 7.13 -10.03
C LYS A 48 4.08 6.82 -9.29
N GLY A 49 3.09 6.26 -9.99
CA GLY A 49 1.83 5.83 -9.39
C GLY A 49 2.01 4.68 -8.40
N PHE A 50 2.76 3.67 -8.82
CA PHE A 50 3.12 2.53 -7.98
C PHE A 50 3.86 2.97 -6.70
N ASP A 51 4.85 3.85 -6.84
CA ASP A 51 5.62 4.41 -5.73
C ASP A 51 4.70 5.14 -4.73
N SER A 52 3.72 5.91 -5.21
CA SER A 52 2.71 6.57 -4.34
C SER A 52 1.81 5.56 -3.61
N VAL A 53 1.38 4.48 -4.27
CA VAL A 53 0.61 3.40 -3.65
C VAL A 53 1.43 2.75 -2.52
N VAL A 54 2.68 2.40 -2.80
CA VAL A 54 3.61 1.80 -1.83
C VAL A 54 3.77 2.70 -0.60
N ILE A 55 3.98 4.00 -0.79
CA ILE A 55 4.09 4.97 0.29
C ILE A 55 2.80 5.03 1.12
N SER A 56 1.63 5.07 0.48
CA SER A 56 0.34 5.11 1.18
C SER A 56 0.09 3.86 2.03
N ILE A 57 0.43 2.67 1.53
CA ILE A 57 0.33 1.42 2.28
C ILE A 57 1.29 1.44 3.48
N CYS A 58 2.57 1.79 3.26
CA CYS A 58 3.57 1.91 4.33
C CYS A 58 3.12 2.89 5.43
N TRP A 59 2.61 4.06 5.04
CA TRP A 59 2.14 5.09 5.95
C TRP A 59 0.96 4.62 6.80
N ASN A 60 -0.05 4.02 6.17
CA ASN A 60 -1.22 3.52 6.89
C ASN A 60 -0.87 2.34 7.81
N LEU A 61 0.02 1.43 7.38
CA LEU A 61 0.53 0.37 8.25
C LEU A 61 1.28 0.94 9.45
N TRP A 62 2.14 1.93 9.25
CA TRP A 62 2.85 2.61 10.34
C TRP A 62 1.88 3.26 11.33
N LYS A 63 0.85 3.99 10.85
CA LYS A 63 -0.21 4.56 11.70
C LYS A 63 -0.92 3.48 12.53
N GLN A 64 -1.31 2.38 11.90
CA GLN A 64 -2.01 1.27 12.57
C GLN A 64 -1.11 0.55 13.59
N CYS A 65 0.17 0.36 13.30
CA CYS A 65 1.13 -0.23 14.25
C CYS A 65 1.35 0.70 15.45
N ASN A 66 1.55 1.99 15.22
CA ASN A 66 1.72 2.96 16.31
C ASN A 66 0.45 3.12 17.15
N GLY A 67 -0.72 3.13 16.53
CA GLY A 67 -1.99 3.16 17.25
C GLY A 67 -2.13 2.00 18.24
N ARG A 68 -1.63 0.80 17.88
CA ARG A 68 -1.67 -0.39 18.75
C ARG A 68 -0.75 -0.25 19.95
N VAL A 69 0.43 0.36 19.75
CA VAL A 69 1.40 0.61 20.83
C VAL A 69 0.90 1.69 21.78
N PHE A 70 0.31 2.76 21.25
CA PHE A 70 -0.12 3.94 22.03
C PHE A 70 -1.60 3.91 22.44
N GLY A 71 -2.31 2.80 22.24
CA GLY A 71 -3.69 2.63 22.70
C GLY A 71 -4.70 3.60 22.04
N ARG A 72 -4.52 3.93 20.76
CA ARG A 72 -5.47 4.81 20.05
C ARG A 72 -6.77 4.08 19.69
N ASN A 73 -7.87 4.83 19.64
CA ASN A 73 -9.21 4.29 19.34
C ASN A 73 -9.49 4.14 17.83
N ASP A 74 -8.60 4.57 16.95
CA ASP A 74 -8.79 4.57 15.48
C ASP A 74 -8.22 3.32 14.78
N LEU A 75 -8.01 2.24 15.52
CA LEU A 75 -7.51 0.97 14.99
C LEU A 75 -8.50 0.35 14.01
N ARG A 76 -7.97 -0.12 12.88
CA ARG A 76 -8.73 -0.81 11.84
C ARG A 76 -8.23 -2.24 11.66
N ASN A 77 -9.15 -3.12 11.30
CA ASN A 77 -8.81 -4.44 10.78
C ASN A 77 -8.24 -4.31 9.35
N VAL A 78 -7.92 -5.43 8.71
CA VAL A 78 -7.33 -5.44 7.36
C VAL A 78 -8.21 -4.69 6.37
N GLY A 79 -9.50 -5.03 6.29
CA GLY A 79 -10.44 -4.39 5.37
C GLY A 79 -10.53 -2.88 5.60
N GLY A 80 -10.72 -2.45 6.84
CA GLY A 80 -10.78 -1.02 7.18
C GLY A 80 -9.47 -0.27 6.90
N THR A 81 -8.32 -0.94 6.97
CA THR A 81 -7.02 -0.33 6.60
C THR A 81 -6.89 -0.19 5.09
N VAL A 82 -7.33 -1.20 4.33
CA VAL A 82 -7.38 -1.16 2.87
C VAL A 82 -8.33 -0.06 2.40
N ASP A 83 -9.48 0.11 3.06
CA ASP A 83 -10.43 1.19 2.77
C ASP A 83 -9.82 2.57 3.03
N LEU A 84 -9.08 2.76 4.13
CA LEU A 84 -8.36 4.01 4.39
C LEU A 84 -7.34 4.32 3.29
N ILE A 85 -6.54 3.32 2.90
CA ILE A 85 -5.54 3.47 1.84
C ILE A 85 -6.22 3.84 0.51
N TRP A 86 -7.33 3.18 0.17
CA TRP A 86 -8.10 3.48 -1.03
C TRP A 86 -8.67 4.91 -0.99
N GLN A 87 -9.24 5.34 0.14
CA GLN A 87 -9.77 6.68 0.30
C GLN A 87 -8.69 7.75 0.17
N ASP A 88 -7.52 7.54 0.78
CA ASP A 88 -6.36 8.44 0.65
C ASP A 88 -5.96 8.59 -0.82
N LEU A 89 -5.80 7.49 -1.55
CA LEU A 89 -5.39 7.50 -2.95
C LEU A 89 -6.46 8.11 -3.87
N ALA A 90 -7.74 7.82 -3.63
CA ALA A 90 -8.85 8.42 -4.36
C ALA A 90 -8.93 9.93 -4.12
N MET A 91 -8.68 10.38 -2.89
CA MET A 91 -8.59 11.80 -2.55
C MET A 91 -7.43 12.47 -3.30
N TRP A 92 -6.26 11.83 -3.34
CA TRP A 92 -5.10 12.38 -4.08
C TRP A 92 -5.37 12.45 -5.58
N SER A 93 -6.03 11.45 -6.15
CA SER A 93 -6.46 11.45 -7.56
C SER A 93 -7.37 12.64 -7.85
N ARG A 94 -8.38 12.89 -7.00
CA ARG A 94 -9.29 14.05 -7.10
C ARG A 94 -8.57 15.39 -6.93
N ALA A 95 -7.48 15.41 -6.16
CA ALA A 95 -6.63 16.59 -5.98
C ALA A 95 -5.60 16.80 -7.12
N GLY A 96 -5.62 15.95 -8.17
CA GLY A 96 -4.77 16.11 -9.36
C GLY A 96 -3.55 15.17 -9.42
N ALA A 97 -3.44 14.18 -8.54
CA ALA A 97 -2.39 13.17 -8.61
C ALA A 97 -2.66 12.14 -9.72
N THR A 98 -2.32 12.49 -10.96
CA THR A 98 -2.61 11.67 -12.16
C THR A 98 -1.95 10.28 -12.18
N GLY A 99 -0.86 10.08 -11.43
CA GLY A 99 -0.16 8.79 -11.38
C GLY A 99 -0.92 7.69 -10.63
N VAL A 100 -1.80 8.05 -9.69
CA VAL A 100 -2.55 7.07 -8.88
C VAL A 100 -3.93 6.76 -9.44
N THR A 101 -4.42 7.57 -10.39
CA THR A 101 -5.76 7.43 -10.98
C THR A 101 -5.98 6.05 -11.60
N ILE A 102 -5.00 5.53 -12.34
CA ILE A 102 -5.05 4.19 -12.98
C ILE A 102 -5.26 3.05 -11.98
N TRP A 103 -4.87 3.25 -10.72
CA TRP A 103 -4.96 2.24 -9.66
C TRP A 103 -6.19 2.45 -8.75
N CYS A 104 -6.94 3.52 -8.99
CA CYS A 104 -8.11 3.95 -8.19
C CYS A 104 -9.42 3.97 -8.99
N GLU A 105 -9.40 3.53 -10.25
CA GLU A 105 -10.57 3.27 -11.09
C GLU A 105 -11.25 1.96 -10.66
#